data_AF-A0A7V1D612-F1
#
_entry.id   AF-A0A7V1D612-F1
#
_cell.length_a   1.000
_cell.length_b   1.000
_cell.length_c   1.000
_cell.angle_alpha   90.00
_cell.angle_beta   90.00
_cell.angle_gamma   90.00
#
_symmetry.space_group_name_H-M   'P 1'
#
loop_
_entity.id
_entity.type
_entity.pdbx_description
1 polymer ?
#
loop_
_entity_poly.entity_id
_entity_poly.type
_entity_poly.pdbx_seq_one_letter_code
_entity_poly.pdbx_strand_id
1 'polypeptide(L)' 'MVERMKVYELARELGMTSKELLAQLKDLEIEVKSHMSVLIKEEIEKVIAQIEEKEKPATLPADEALHRMVQGEAGAEIAE' A
#
# COMPACT_ATOMS: atom_id res chain seq x y z
N MET A 1 20.72 2.08 -14.72
CA MET A 1 19.39 1.65 -15.19
C MET A 1 19.04 0.38 -14.44
N VAL A 2 17.87 0.32 -13.79
CA VAL A 2 17.46 -0.87 -13.02
C VAL A 2 16.73 -1.80 -13.99
N GLU A 3 17.37 -2.92 -14.35
CA GLU A 3 16.77 -3.92 -15.26
C GLU A 3 15.86 -4.91 -14.52
N ARG A 4 16.10 -5.09 -13.22
CA ARG A 4 15.37 -6.00 -12.36
C ARG A 4 15.50 -5.62 -10.88
N MET A 5 14.45 -5.80 -10.09
CA MET A 5 14.40 -5.44 -8.67
C MET A 5 13.52 -6.40 -7.90
N LYS A 6 13.83 -6.70 -6.63
CA LYS A 6 12.94 -7.56 -5.83
C LYS A 6 11.70 -6.80 -5.35
N VAL A 7 10.60 -7.52 -5.18
CA VAL A 7 9.33 -6.96 -4.67
C VAL A 7 9.54 -6.17 -3.38
N TYR A 8 10.22 -6.73 -2.37
CA TYR A 8 10.43 -5.98 -1.11
C TYR A 8 11.31 -4.73 -1.28
N GLU A 9 12.21 -4.69 -2.27
CA GLU A 9 13.07 -3.52 -2.50
C GLU A 9 12.26 -2.40 -3.13
N LEU A 10 11.46 -2.73 -4.16
CA LEU A 10 10.55 -1.78 -4.79
C LEU A 10 9.53 -1.24 -3.77
N ALA A 11 8.98 -2.08 -2.91
CA ALA A 11 8.05 -1.65 -1.88
C ALA A 11 8.69 -0.64 -0.92
N ARG A 12 9.96 -0.87 -0.54
CA ARG A 12 10.72 0.02 0.33
C ARG A 12 11.06 1.35 -0.34
N GLU A 13 11.39 1.34 -1.63
CA GLU A 13 11.64 2.57 -2.41
C GLU A 13 10.38 3.43 -2.51
N LEU A 14 9.23 2.79 -2.72
CA LEU A 14 7.94 3.47 -2.81
C LEU A 14 7.32 3.78 -1.42
N GLY A 15 8.02 3.46 -0.32
CA GLY A 15 7.55 3.74 1.04
C GLY A 15 6.32 2.92 1.47
N MET A 16 6.01 1.83 0.77
CA MET A 16 4.83 0.99 1.02
C MET A 16 5.20 -0.36 1.62
N THR A 17 4.19 -1.04 2.15
CA THR A 17 4.39 -2.38 2.67
C THR A 17 4.49 -3.40 1.54
N SER A 18 5.29 -4.45 1.75
CA SER A 18 5.42 -5.52 0.76
C SER A 18 4.06 -6.18 0.44
N LYS A 19 3.11 -6.17 1.40
CA LYS A 19 1.75 -6.68 1.23
C LYS A 19 0.94 -5.86 0.23
N GLU A 20 1.06 -4.54 0.28
CA GLU A 20 0.38 -3.64 -0.67
C GLU A 20 0.95 -3.80 -2.07
N LEU A 21 2.27 -3.85 -2.20
CA LEU A 21 2.89 -4.09 -3.49
C LEU A 21 2.46 -5.45 -4.09
N LEU A 22 2.38 -6.51 -3.27
CA LEU A 22 1.84 -7.81 -3.71
C LEU A 22 0.39 -7.70 -4.21
N ALA A 23 -0.44 -6.85 -3.59
CA ALA A 23 -1.80 -6.65 -4.05
C ALA A 23 -1.83 -5.98 -5.44
N GLN A 24 -0.99 -4.96 -5.67
CA GLN A 24 -0.89 -4.32 -7.00
C GLN A 24 -0.37 -5.29 -8.06
N LEU A 25 0.64 -6.09 -7.72
CA LEU A 25 1.16 -7.13 -8.61
C LEU A 25 0.07 -8.13 -8.99
N LYS A 26 -0.74 -8.56 -8.03
CA LYS A 26 -1.85 -9.48 -8.26
C LYS A 26 -2.94 -8.88 -9.15
N ASP A 27 -3.23 -7.59 -8.98
CA ASP A 27 -4.21 -6.84 -9.78
C ASP A 27 -3.78 -6.73 -11.26
N LEU A 28 -2.47 -6.62 -11.49
CA LEU A 28 -1.85 -6.60 -12.82
C LEU A 28 -1.64 -8.00 -13.43
N GLU A 29 -2.16 -9.06 -12.81
CA GLU A 29 -1.95 -10.46 -13.18
C GLU A 29 -0.46 -10.87 -13.22
N ILE A 30 0.38 -10.19 -12.44
CA ILE A 30 1.81 -10.49 -12.32
C ILE A 30 2.02 -11.59 -11.26
N GLU A 31 2.37 -12.79 -11.70
CA GLU A 31 2.59 -13.94 -10.81
C GLU A 31 3.94 -13.86 -10.09
N VAL A 32 3.92 -13.45 -8.83
CA VAL A 32 5.09 -13.48 -7.95
C VAL A 32 5.03 -14.65 -6.97
N LYS A 33 6.10 -15.45 -6.94
CA LYS A 33 6.22 -16.63 -6.07
C LYS A 33 6.40 -16.28 -4.59
N SER A 34 7.01 -15.14 -4.29
CA SER A 34 7.25 -14.67 -2.92
C SER A 34 7.68 -13.20 -2.89
N HIS A 35 7.78 -12.60 -1.70
CA HIS A 35 8.34 -11.25 -1.51
C HIS A 35 9.79 -11.08 -2.02
N MET A 36 10.50 -12.19 -2.22
CA MET A 36 11.84 -12.21 -2.81
C MET A 36 11.84 -12.40 -4.33
N SER A 37 10.68 -12.49 -4.97
CA SER A 37 10.58 -12.52 -6.42
C SER A 37 11.24 -11.27 -7.01
N VAL A 38 11.94 -11.47 -8.11
CA VAL A 38 12.58 -10.42 -8.89
C VAL A 38 11.60 -10.03 -9.99
N LEU A 39 11.24 -8.75 -10.02
CA LEU A 39 10.48 -8.12 -11.08
C LEU A 39 11.43 -7.63 -12.16
N ILE A 40 11.07 -7.78 -13.42
CA ILE A 40 11.77 -7.18 -14.55
C ILE A 40 11.30 -5.74 -14.79
N LYS A 41 12.08 -4.97 -15.54
CA LYS A 41 11.77 -3.57 -15.90
C LYS A 41 10.30 -3.37 -16.31
N GLU A 42 9.77 -4.23 -17.18
CA GLU A 42 8.38 -4.10 -17.67
C GLU A 42 7.34 -4.25 -16.55
N GLU A 43 7.55 -5.18 -15.61
CA GLU A 43 6.67 -5.37 -14.46
C GLU A 43 6.76 -4.20 -13.49
N ILE A 44 7.98 -3.72 -13.23
CA ILE A 44 8.23 -2.56 -12.36
C ILE A 44 7.53 -1.33 -12.92
N GLU A 45 7.67 -1.04 -14.21
CA GLU A 45 7.03 0.11 -14.85
C GLU A 45 5.50 0.04 -14.79
N LYS A 46 4.91 -1.14 -15.01
CA LYS A 46 3.45 -1.33 -14.89
C LYS A 46 2.96 -1.08 -13.47
N VAL A 47 3.68 -1.58 -12.47
CA VAL A 47 3.34 -1.43 -11.05
C VAL A 47 3.47 0.03 -10.62
N ILE A 48 4.58 0.69 -10.95
CA ILE A 48 4.80 2.11 -10.66
C ILE A 48 3.70 2.95 -11.32
N ALA A 49 3.40 2.72 -12.60
CA ALA A 49 2.36 3.44 -13.31
C ALA A 49 0.97 3.27 -12.66
N GLN A 50 0.62 2.07 -12.20
CA GLN A 50 -0.65 1.82 -11.54
C GLN A 50 -0.72 2.51 -10.16
N ILE A 51 0.41 2.55 -9.44
CA ILE A 51 0.52 3.25 -8.16
C ILE A 51 0.43 4.76 -8.37
N GLU A 52 1.17 5.33 -9.32
CA GLU A 52 1.08 6.76 -9.69
C GLU A 52 -0.31 7.15 -10.17
N GLU A 53 -1.03 6.26 -10.88
CA GLU A 53 -2.41 6.50 -11.29
C GLU A 53 -3.38 6.53 -10.10
N LYS A 54 -3.17 5.68 -9.08
CA LYS A 54 -3.89 5.72 -7.80
C LYS A 54 -3.47 6.88 -6.89
N GLU A 55 -2.20 7.26 -6.90
CA GLU A 55 -1.60 8.41 -6.18
C GLU A 55 -1.84 9.76 -6.86
N LYS A 56 -2.68 9.78 -7.89
CA LYS A 56 -3.32 11.00 -8.38
C LYS A 56 -4.71 11.14 -7.78
N PRO A 57 -4.89 11.25 -6.44
CA PRO A 57 -6.12 11.84 -5.98
C PRO A 57 -6.10 13.29 -6.47
N ALA A 58 -7.23 13.73 -7.00
CA ALA A 58 -7.57 15.13 -6.85
C ALA A 58 -7.28 15.53 -5.38
N THR A 59 -6.31 16.43 -5.21
CA THR A 59 -5.98 17.18 -3.98
C THR A 59 -5.49 16.41 -2.73
N LEU A 60 -4.42 16.95 -2.13
CA LEU A 60 -4.05 16.83 -0.70
C LEU A 60 -5.23 17.26 0.21
N PRO A 61 -5.20 17.07 1.55
CA PRO A 61 -4.78 15.95 2.40
C PRO A 61 -5.96 15.46 3.29
N ALA A 62 -6.12 14.17 3.55
CA ALA A 62 -7.16 13.68 4.48
C ALA A 62 -6.82 12.37 5.19
N ASP A 63 -5.56 12.16 5.57
CA ASP A 63 -5.21 11.16 6.59
C ASP A 63 -4.97 11.85 7.94
N GLU A 64 -6.02 12.51 8.42
CA GLU A 64 -6.22 12.80 9.84
C GLU A 64 -7.67 12.44 10.17
N ALA A 65 -8.01 11.14 10.22
CA ALA A 65 -9.22 10.63 10.91
C ALA A 65 -9.37 9.10 10.87
N LEU A 66 -8.43 8.28 11.39
CA LEU A 66 -8.85 7.00 11.97
C LEU A 66 -7.82 6.33 12.91
N HIS A 67 -7.36 7.01 13.97
CA HIS A 67 -6.70 6.30 15.08
C HIS A 67 -7.19 6.67 16.49
N ARG A 68 -8.46 7.05 16.66
CA ARG A 68 -9.00 7.25 18.02
C ARG A 68 -10.43 6.79 18.16
N MET A 69 -10.66 5.48 18.21
CA MET A 69 -11.90 4.90 18.77
C MET A 69 -11.68 3.48 19.33
N VAL A 70 -10.90 3.31 20.39
CA VAL A 70 -11.06 2.18 21.33
C VAL A 70 -10.86 2.66 22.77
N GLN A 71 -12.00 3.04 23.35
CA GLN A 71 -12.45 2.87 24.74
C GLN A 71 -11.64 3.51 25.89
N GLY A 72 -12.17 4.64 26.37
CA GLY A 72 -11.94 5.17 27.72
C GLY A 72 -13.03 6.17 28.08
N GLU A 73 -13.51 6.09 29.32
CA GLU A 73 -14.44 7.00 30.04
C GLU A 73 -15.95 6.71 29.82
N ALA A 74 -16.66 6.05 30.74
CA ALA A 74 -17.05 6.41 32.12
C ALA A 74 -18.29 7.33 32.18
N GLY A 75 -19.23 6.98 33.07
CA GLY A 75 -20.38 7.81 33.48
C GLY A 75 -21.72 7.22 32.99
N ALA A 76 -22.48 6.50 33.81
CA ALA A 76 -23.34 6.99 34.89
C ALA A 76 -24.74 7.40 34.39
N GLU A 77 -25.74 6.83 35.09
CA GLU A 77 -27.10 7.35 35.31
C GLU A 77 -28.15 7.21 34.21
N ILE A 78 -29.06 6.25 34.41
CA ILE A 78 -30.53 6.39 34.40
C ILE A 78 -31.06 5.22 35.27
N ALA A 79 -31.61 5.42 36.47
CA ALA A 79 -32.91 6.00 36.82
C ALA A 79 -34.08 5.30 36.10
N GLU A 80 -34.66 4.28 36.73
CA GLU A 80 -36.08 4.22 37.15
C GLU A 80 -36.30 3.09 38.17
#